data_AF-A0A8J7P8I5-F1
#
_entry.id   AF-A0A8J7P8I5-F1
#
_cell.length_a   1.000
_cell.length_b   1.000
_cell.length_c   1.000
_cell.angle_alpha   90.00
_cell.angle_beta   90.00
_cell.angle_gamma   90.00
#
_symmetry.space_group_name_H-M   'P 1'
#
loop_
_entity.id
_entity.type
_entity.pdbx_description
1 polymer ?
#
loop_
_entity_poly.entity_id
_entity_poly.type
_entity_poly.pdbx_seq_one_letter_code
_entity_poly.pdbx_strand_id
1 'polypeptide(L)' 'QYWFTSIEDAATLISKWKHDYNALRPHSALGNMTPLQFRLAAEEANPLLKENKLDLTGNIKLAAVS' A
#
# COMPACT_ATOMS: atom_id res chain seq x y z
N GLN A 1 -27.97 -12.47 -9.52
CA GLN A 1 -26.91 -12.79 -8.53
C GLN A 1 -26.24 -11.49 -8.14
N TYR A 2 -26.10 -11.22 -6.85
CA TYR A 2 -25.31 -10.10 -6.34
C TYR A 2 -23.97 -10.64 -5.86
N TRP A 3 -22.87 -10.05 -6.32
CA TRP A 3 -21.50 -10.45 -5.99
C TRP A 3 -21.15 -10.23 -4.51
N PHE A 4 -21.97 -9.44 -3.81
CA PHE A 4 -21.81 -9.11 -2.40
C PHE A 4 -23.16 -9.21 -1.70
N THR A 5 -23.13 -9.68 -0.46
CA THR A 5 -24.28 -9.83 0.43
C THR A 5 -24.61 -8.54 1.19
N SER A 6 -23.63 -7.64 1.35
CA SER A 6 -23.81 -6.30 1.92
C SER A 6 -22.64 -5.36 1.52
N ILE A 7 -22.76 -4.07 1.83
CA ILE A 7 -21.65 -3.10 1.69
C ILE A 7 -20.48 -3.45 2.63
N GLU A 8 -20.78 -3.95 3.83
CA GLU A 8 -19.76 -4.33 4.81
C GLU A 8 -18.94 -5.54 4.34
N ASP A 9 -19.59 -6.51 3.69
CA ASP A 9 -18.90 -7.66 3.08
C ASP A 9 -17.99 -7.21 1.92
N ALA A 10 -18.46 -6.30 1.08
CA ALA A 10 -17.66 -5.74 0.00
C ALA A 10 -16.43 -4.99 0.54
N ALA A 11 -16.61 -4.15 1.56
CA ALA A 11 -15.52 -3.42 2.21
C ALA A 11 -14.48 -4.35 2.83
N THR A 12 -14.93 -5.42 3.48
CA THR A 12 -14.06 -6.45 4.08
C THR A 12 -13.24 -7.17 3.02
N LEU A 13 -13.87 -7.61 1.93
CA LEU A 13 -13.18 -8.33 0.87
C LEU A 13 -12.14 -7.45 0.17
N ILE A 14 -12.51 -6.20 -0.16
CA ILE A 14 -11.60 -5.24 -0.79
C ILE A 14 -10.40 -4.95 0.13
N SER A 15 -10.65 -4.76 1.43
CA SER A 15 -9.58 -4.52 2.40
C SER A 15 -8.60 -5.68 2.49
N LYS A 16 -9.11 -6.92 2.48
CA LYS A 16 -8.29 -8.14 2.42
C LYS A 16 -7.45 -8.18 1.15
N TRP A 17 -8.05 -7.92 -0.01
CA TRP A 17 -7.32 -7.92 -1.27
C TRP A 17 -6.25 -6.84 -1.35
N LYS A 18 -6.55 -5.63 -0.84
CA LYS A 18 -5.57 -4.54 -0.74
C LYS A 18 -4.38 -4.96 0.12
N HIS A 19 -4.62 -5.62 1.25
CA HIS A 19 -3.55 -6.14 2.09
C HIS A 19 -2.71 -7.20 1.36
N ASP A 20 -3.35 -8.23 0.80
CA ASP A 20 -2.66 -9.31 0.10
C ASP A 20 -1.79 -8.79 -1.06
N TYR A 21 -2.32 -7.88 -1.87
CA TYR A 21 -1.61 -7.31 -3.02
C TYR A 21 -0.40 -6.49 -2.58
N ASN A 22 -0.56 -5.64 -1.56
CA ASN A 22 0.47 -4.71 -1.13
C ASN A 22 1.54 -5.34 -0.25
N ALA A 23 1.18 -6.35 0.55
CA ALA A 23 2.05 -6.87 1.60
C ALA A 23 2.52 -8.32 1.37
N LEU A 24 1.77 -9.15 0.64
CA LEU A 24 2.03 -10.60 0.59
C LEU A 24 2.40 -11.10 -0.81
N ARG A 25 1.87 -10.50 -1.87
CA ARG A 25 2.10 -10.99 -3.25
C ARG A 25 3.30 -10.30 -3.90
N PRO A 26 4.36 -11.05 -4.26
CA PRO A 26 5.46 -10.50 -5.04
C PRO A 26 5.05 -10.30 -6.50
N HIS A 27 5.54 -9.22 -7.12
CA HIS A 27 5.25 -8.88 -8.51
C HIS A 27 6.55 -8.84 -9.32
N SER A 28 6.55 -9.48 -10.49
CA SER A 28 7.74 -9.54 -11.36
C SER A 28 8.21 -8.16 -11.84
N ALA A 29 7.27 -7.23 -12.07
CA ALA A 29 7.59 -5.84 -12.41
C ALA A 29 8.35 -5.09 -11.31
N LEU A 30 8.28 -5.57 -10.07
CA LEU A 30 9.01 -5.04 -8.92
C LEU A 30 10.20 -5.93 -8.53
N GLY A 31 10.71 -6.74 -9.45
CA GLY A 31 11.82 -7.66 -9.17
C GLY A 31 11.44 -8.79 -8.21
N ASN A 32 10.19 -9.28 -8.27
CA ASN A 32 9.62 -10.26 -7.35
C ASN A 32 9.53 -9.77 -5.90
N MET A 33 9.41 -8.46 -5.68
CA MET A 33 9.07 -7.87 -4.39
C MET A 33 7.57 -7.57 -4.29
N THR A 34 7.06 -7.53 -3.07
CA THR A 34 5.75 -6.90 -2.79
C THR A 34 5.88 -5.38 -2.91
N PRO A 35 4.79 -4.64 -3.17
CA PRO A 35 4.83 -3.18 -3.22
C PRO A 35 5.37 -2.56 -1.93
N LEU A 36 5.02 -3.15 -0.77
CA LEU A 36 5.56 -2.75 0.52
C LEU A 36 7.09 -2.92 0.59
N GLN A 37 7.60 -4.08 0.18
CA GLN A 37 9.04 -4.35 0.16
C GLN A 37 9.79 -3.41 -0.78
N PHE A 38 9.25 -3.18 -1.98
CA PHE A 38 9.85 -2.27 -2.96
C PHE A 38 9.96 -0.84 -2.41
N ARG A 39 8.89 -0.34 -1.76
CA ARG A 39 8.91 0.98 -1.10
C ARG A 39 9.97 1.06 0.00
N LEU A 40 10.06 0.04 0.86
CA LEU A 40 11.04 0.02 1.95
C LEU A 40 12.48 0.01 1.42
N ALA A 41 12.76 -0.75 0.37
CA ALA A 41 14.07 -0.75 -0.28
C ALA A 41 14.42 0.61 -0.89
N ALA A 42 13.44 1.29 -1.49
CA ALA A 42 13.64 2.64 -2.02
C ALA A 42 13.90 3.67 -0.89
N GLU A 43 13.21 3.57 0.23
CA GLU A 43 13.43 4.42 1.43
C GLU A 43 14.79 4.17 2.08
N GLU A 44 15.30 2.94 2.05
CA GLU A 44 16.63 2.62 2.52
C GLU A 44 17.71 3.21 1.60
N ALA A 45 17.53 3.07 0.29
CA ALA A 45 18.44 3.62 -0.71
C ALA A 45 18.45 5.16 -0.74
N ASN A 46 17.33 5.80 -0.41
CA ASN A 46 17.21 7.25 -0.34
C ASN A 46 16.47 7.68 0.94
N PRO A 47 17.21 8.00 2.03
CA PRO A 47 16.63 8.38 3.31
C PRO A 47 15.69 9.60 3.26
N LEU A 48 15.82 10.47 2.25
CA LEU A 48 14.92 11.62 2.08
C LEU A 48 13.48 11.20 1.73
N LEU A 49 13.26 9.96 1.26
CA LEU A 49 11.93 9.41 1.01
C LEU A 49 11.20 9.03 2.30
N LYS A 50 11.91 8.81 3.42
CA LYS A 50 11.29 8.49 4.71
C LYS A 50 10.47 9.66 5.28
N GLU A 51 10.79 10.89 4.90
CA GLU A 51 10.17 12.11 5.43
C GLU A 51 8.88 12.50 4.68
N ASN A 52 8.71 12.07 3.43
CA ASN A 52 7.48 12.20 2.66
C ASN A 52 6.48 11.10 3.02
N LYS A 53 6.03 11.08 4.29
CA LYS A 53 5.05 10.08 4.75
C LYS A 53 3.72 10.25 4.00
N LEU A 54 3.53 9.50 2.92
CA LEU A 54 2.21 8.96 2.66
C LEU A 54 1.85 8.13 3.90
N ASP A 55 0.68 8.35 4.49
CA ASP A 55 0.24 7.46 5.56
C ASP A 55 0.12 6.01 5.03
N LEU A 56 -0.01 5.04 5.93
CA LEU A 56 -0.13 3.62 5.57
C LEU A 56 -1.32 3.31 4.64
N THR A 57 -2.17 4.30 4.35
CA THR A 57 -3.32 4.20 3.45
C THR A 57 -3.09 4.78 2.06
N GLY A 58 -2.01 5.53 1.84
CA GLY A 58 -1.63 6.11 0.56
C GLY A 58 -2.01 7.60 0.38
N ASN A 59 -2.33 8.32 1.46
CA ASN A 59 -2.66 9.74 1.37
C ASN A 59 -1.41 10.61 1.59
N ILE A 60 -1.25 11.68 0.80
CA ILE A 60 -0.21 12.70 1.04
C ILE A 60 -0.47 13.35 2.39
N LYS A 61 0.44 13.22 3.35
CA LYS A 61 0.48 14.16 4.48
C LYS A 61 1.00 15.49 3.94
N LEU A 62 0.12 16.50 3.91
CA LEU A 62 0.53 17.90 3.76
C LEU A 62 1.46 18.21 4.95
N ALA A 63 2.76 18.13 4.76
CA ALA A 63 3.70 18.68 5.72
C ALA A 63 3.54 20.21 5.62
N ALA A 64 3.03 20.83 6.69
CA ALA A 64 3.12 22.26 6.84
C ALA A 64 4.60 22.64 6.81
N VAL A 65 5.00 23.36 5.77
CA VAL A 65 6.30 24.02 5.68
C VAL A 65 6.34 25.06 6.80
N SER A 66 7.32 24.95 7.69
CA SER A 66 7.80 26.06 8.53
C SER A 66 9.16 26.49 8.01
#